data_AF-A0A8H9YSG9-F1
#
_entry.id   AF-A0A8H9YSG9-F1
#
_cell.length_a   1.000
_cell.length_b   1.000
_cell.length_c   1.000
_cell.angle_alpha   90.00
_cell.angle_beta   90.00
_cell.angle_gamma   90.00
#
_symmetry.space_group_name_H-M   'P 1'
#
loop_
_entity.id
_entity.type
_entity.pdbx_description
1 polymer ?
#
loop_
_entity_poly.entity_id
_entity_poly.type
_entity_poly.pdbx_seq_one_letter_code
_entity_poly.pdbx_strand_id
1 'polypeptide(L)'
;MKLKKVGLQLLFFLVFYWIAAIFIIIFLIGIGVAFIFYLKTDNGFYFDWINESIYALNRAVPGGGVLGIGIWIKARLQEKKDLPN
;
A
#
# COMPACT_ATOMS: atom_id res chain seq x y z
N MET A 1 1.25 -18.43 -20.76
CA MET A 1 0.79 -17.05 -20.47
C MET A 1 1.83 -16.10 -21.06
N LYS A 2 1.54 -15.38 -22.16
CA LYS A 2 2.54 -14.51 -22.81
C LYS A 2 2.82 -13.32 -21.89
N LEU A 3 3.90 -13.39 -21.12
CA LEU A 3 4.39 -12.27 -20.32
C LEU A 3 4.82 -11.17 -21.30
N LYS A 4 3.88 -10.26 -21.60
CA LYS A 4 4.19 -8.97 -22.22
C LYS A 4 5.21 -8.32 -21.31
N LYS A 5 6.48 -8.31 -21.75
CA LYS A 5 7.57 -7.40 -21.37
C LYS A 5 7.27 -6.69 -20.05
N VAL A 6 7.81 -7.16 -18.91
CA VAL A 6 7.66 -6.52 -17.59
C VAL A 6 8.15 -5.08 -17.70
N GLY A 7 7.23 -4.22 -18.10
CA GLY A 7 7.48 -2.84 -18.46
C GLY A 7 7.36 -1.98 -17.22
N LEU A 8 7.95 -0.79 -17.29
CA LEU A 8 7.82 0.25 -16.27
C LEU A 8 6.36 0.50 -15.85
N GLN A 9 5.38 0.30 -16.75
CA GLN A 9 3.95 0.37 -16.43
C GLN A 9 3.50 -0.62 -15.36
N LEU A 10 4.03 -1.85 -15.35
CA LEU A 10 3.67 -2.86 -14.35
C LEU A 10 4.24 -2.49 -12.98
N LEU A 11 5.40 -1.82 -12.96
CA LEU A 11 6.04 -1.28 -11.76
C LEU A 11 5.16 -0.20 -11.12
N PHE A 12 4.72 0.78 -11.91
CA PHE A 12 3.83 1.83 -11.42
C PHE A 12 2.49 1.29 -10.94
N PHE A 13 1.90 0.34 -11.67
CA PHE A 13 0.64 -0.29 -11.26
C PHE A 13 0.80 -1.01 -9.91
N LEU A 14 1.90 -1.73 -9.73
CA LEU A 14 2.15 -2.51 -8.53
C LEU A 14 2.49 -1.61 -7.33
N VAL A 15 3.31 -0.59 -7.51
CA VAL A 15 3.60 0.41 -6.47
C VAL A 15 2.32 1.10 -6.04
N PHE A 16 1.49 1.56 -6.99
CA PHE A 16 0.23 2.22 -6.68
C PHE A 16 -0.74 1.29 -5.93
N TYR A 17 -0.83 0.02 -6.36
CA TYR A 17 -1.66 -0.98 -5.68
C TYR A 17 -1.22 -1.20 -4.24
N TRP A 18 0.08 -1.33 -3.98
CA TRP A 18 0.60 -1.52 -2.62
C TRP A 18 0.45 -0.28 -1.75
N ILE A 19 0.65 0.93 -2.30
CA ILE A 19 0.39 2.17 -1.57
C ILE A 19 -1.09 2.25 -1.18
N ALA A 20 -2.01 1.98 -2.12
CA ALA A 20 -3.44 1.98 -1.85
C ALA A 20 -3.84 0.93 -0.81
N ALA A 21 -3.30 -0.29 -0.90
CA ALA A 21 -3.58 -1.36 0.05
C ALA A 21 -3.11 -0.99 1.47
N ILE A 22 -1.89 -0.49 1.63
CA ILE A 22 -1.35 -0.09 2.94
C ILE A 22 -2.13 1.11 3.49
N PHE A 23 -2.48 2.07 2.63
CA PHE A 23 -3.31 3.21 3.01
C PHE A 23 -4.66 2.75 3.57
N ILE A 24 -5.37 1.86 2.86
CA ILE A 24 -6.67 1.32 3.30
C ILE A 24 -6.53 0.60 4.65
N ILE A 25 -5.49 -0.22 4.83
CA ILE A 25 -5.26 -0.93 6.10
C ILE A 25 -5.05 0.04 7.25
N ILE A 26 -4.16 1.02 7.09
CA ILE A 26 -3.87 1.99 8.16
C ILE A 26 -5.11 2.85 8.46
N PHE A 27 -5.85 3.23 7.42
CA PHE A 27 -7.08 4.00 7.56
C PHE A 27 -8.18 3.23 8.30
N LEU A 28 -8.37 1.95 7.99
CA LEU A 28 -9.30 1.07 8.71
C LEU A 28 -8.91 0.88 10.17
N ILE A 29 -7.61 0.77 10.48
CA ILE A 29 -7.12 0.71 11.86
C ILE A 29 -7.46 2.02 12.59
N GLY A 30 -7.22 3.18 11.97
CA GLY A 30 -7.57 4.49 12.54
C GLY A 30 -9.06 4.60 12.87
N ILE A 31 -9.93 4.24 11.91
CA ILE A 31 -11.38 4.21 12.12
C ILE A 31 -11.75 3.24 13.23
N GLY A 32 -11.15 2.04 13.26
CA GLY A 32 -11.41 1.04 14.29
C GLY A 32 -11.07 1.53 15.70
N VAL A 33 -9.92 2.20 15.85
CA VAL A 33 -9.51 2.81 17.14
C VAL A 33 -10.49 3.90 17.54
N ALA A 34 -10.85 4.81 16.64
CA ALA A 34 -11.80 5.88 16.92
C ALA A 34 -13.19 5.33 17.29
N PHE A 35 -13.64 4.28 16.62
CA PHE A 35 -14.90 3.61 16.90
C PHE A 35 -14.91 2.93 18.28
N ILE A 36 -13.82 2.24 18.64
CA ILE A 36 -13.68 1.64 19.97
C ILE A 36 -13.67 2.73 21.06
N PHE A 37 -12.95 3.83 20.83
CA PHE A 37 -12.90 4.95 21.78
C PHE A 37 -14.27 5.62 21.94
N TYR A 38 -15.02 5.79 20.84
CA TYR A 38 -16.37 6.31 20.86
C TYR A 38 -17.31 5.44 21.70
N LEU A 39 -17.25 4.12 21.53
CA LEU A 39 -18.08 3.18 22.30
C LEU A 39 -17.71 3.10 23.78
N LYS A 40 -16.46 3.42 24.14
CA LYS A 40 -15.94 3.20 25.50
C LYS A 40 -15.96 4.44 26.40
N THR A 41 -15.85 5.64 25.81
CA THR A 41 -15.59 6.86 26.59
C THR A 41 -16.78 7.83 26.62
N ASP A 42 -17.85 7.62 25.83
CA ASP A 42 -19.02 8.52 25.70
C ASP A 42 -18.68 9.98 25.28
N ASN A 43 -17.39 10.33 25.19
CA ASN A 43 -16.89 11.49 24.49
C ASN A 43 -17.09 11.26 22.99
N GLY A 44 -17.79 12.19 22.35
CA GLY A 44 -18.14 12.12 20.93
C GLY A 44 -16.99 11.76 19.99
N PHE A 45 -17.34 11.35 18.77
CA PHE A 45 -16.42 10.81 17.77
C PHE A 45 -15.32 11.81 17.39
N TYR A 46 -14.21 11.81 18.15
CA TYR A 46 -13.03 12.64 17.93
C TYR A 46 -12.11 11.92 16.95
N PHE A 47 -12.47 11.96 15.67
CA PHE A 47 -11.65 11.44 14.59
C PHE A 47 -11.24 12.58 13.67
N ASP A 48 -9.95 12.87 13.67
CA ASP A 48 -9.38 13.89 12.79
C ASP A 48 -9.08 13.25 11.42
N TRP A 49 -10.14 13.16 10.60
CA TRP A 49 -10.10 12.55 9.28
C TRP A 49 -8.93 13.05 8.41
N ILE A 50 -8.54 14.31 8.55
CA ILE A 50 -7.48 14.92 7.74
C ILE A 50 -6.12 14.45 8.27
N ASN A 51 -5.88 14.58 9.57
CA ASN A 51 -4.60 14.18 10.15
C ASN A 51 -4.36 12.68 10.05
N GLU A 52 -5.38 11.85 10.28
CA GLU A 52 -5.27 10.39 10.11
C GLU A 52 -4.98 10.00 8.66
N SER A 53 -5.62 10.67 7.69
CA SER A 53 -5.39 10.40 6.26
C SER A 53 -3.97 10.79 5.84
N ILE A 54 -3.48 11.96 6.28
CA ILE A 54 -2.11 12.41 6.00
C ILE A 54 -1.09 11.46 6.65
N TYR A 55 -1.34 11.03 7.88
CA TYR A 55 -0.49 10.07 8.58
C TYR A 55 -0.45 8.72 7.86
N ALA A 56 -1.61 8.19 7.46
CA ALA A 56 -1.73 6.95 6.72
C ALA A 56 -0.99 7.03 5.37
N LEU A 57 -1.14 8.14 4.65
CA LEU A 57 -0.47 8.35 3.36
C LEU A 57 1.06 8.44 3.52
N ASN A 58 1.55 9.21 4.50
CA ASN A 58 2.97 9.33 4.79
C ASN A 58 3.62 8.00 5.18
N ARG A 59 2.86 7.08 5.80
CA ARG A 59 3.31 5.73 6.11
C ARG A 59 3.20 4.78 4.90
N ALA A 60 2.16 4.93 4.10
CA ALA A 60 1.88 4.08 2.96
C ALA A 60 2.83 4.30 1.77
N VAL A 61 3.25 5.54 1.50
CA VAL A 61 4.17 5.87 0.40
C VAL A 61 5.52 5.14 0.49
N PRO A 62 6.28 5.22 1.60
CA PRO A 62 7.55 4.50 1.71
C PRO A 62 7.35 2.98 1.75
N GLY A 63 6.32 2.48 2.43
CA GLY A 63 6.03 1.05 2.49
C GLY A 63 5.65 0.46 1.13
N GLY A 64 4.74 1.10 0.41
CA GLY A 64 4.29 0.68 -0.91
C GLY A 64 5.34 0.89 -1.99
N GLY A 65 6.19 1.92 -1.85
CA GLY A 65 7.36 2.13 -2.70
C GLY A 65 8.36 1.00 -2.60
N VAL A 66 8.80 0.65 -1.38
CA VAL A 66 9.78 -0.43 -1.16
C VAL A 66 9.23 -1.78 -1.62
N LEU A 67 7.98 -2.11 -1.29
CA LEU A 67 7.36 -3.37 -1.69
C LEU A 67 7.13 -3.45 -3.20
N GLY A 68 6.64 -2.39 -3.82
CA GLY A 68 6.41 -2.34 -5.26
C GLY A 68 7.72 -2.45 -6.07
N ILE A 69 8.78 -1.77 -5.62
CA ILE A 69 10.13 -1.89 -6.22
C ILE A 69 10.68 -3.31 -6.03
N GLY A 70 10.58 -3.87 -4.82
CA GLY A 70 11.09 -5.20 -4.51
C GLY A 70 10.45 -6.30 -5.36
N ILE A 71 9.12 -6.26 -5.55
CA ILE A 71 8.43 -7.23 -6.39
C ILE A 71 8.78 -7.04 -7.87
N TRP A 72 8.97 -5.81 -8.33
CA TRP A 72 9.41 -5.59 -9.71
C TRP A 72 10.83 -6.11 -9.98
N ILE A 73 11.77 -5.89 -9.06
CA ILE A 73 13.12 -6.45 -9.17
C ILE A 73 13.03 -7.98 -9.26
N LYS A 74 12.22 -8.61 -8.42
CA LYS A 74 11.99 -10.06 -8.45
C LYS A 74 11.42 -10.51 -9.79
N ALA A 75 10.40 -9.83 -10.31
CA ALA A 75 9.79 -10.13 -11.60
C ALA A 75 10.81 -9.99 -12.75
N ARG A 76 11.66 -8.96 -12.71
CA ARG A 76 12.70 -8.72 -13.71
C ARG A 76 13.81 -9.78 -13.69
N LEU A 77 14.19 -10.25 -12.50
CA LEU A 77 15.15 -11.35 -12.33
C LEU A 77 14.59 -12.67 -12.82
N GLN A 78 13.28 -12.90 -12.63
CA GLN A 78 12.59 -14.10 -13.08
C GLN A 78 12.49 -14.15 -14.61
N GLU A 79 12.16 -13.04 -15.27
CA GLU A 79 12.24 -12.94 -16.74
C GLU A 79 13.64 -13.25 -17.29
N LYS A 80 14.70 -12.83 -16.59
CA LYS A 80 16.09 -13.10 -17.00
C LYS A 80 16.48 -14.56 -16.82
N LYS A 81 15.91 -15.25 -15.83
CA LYS A 81 16.14 -16.69 -15.59
C LYS A 81 15.37 -17.57 -16.58
N ASP A 82 14.21 -17.13 -17.03
CA ASP A 82 13.34 -17.87 -17.97
C ASP A 82 13.71 -17.64 -19.46
N LEU A 83 14.71 -16.81 -19.76
CA LEU A 83 15.29 -16.69 -21.10
C LEU A 83 16.32 -17.81 -21.31
N PRO A 84 16.08 -18.79 -22.20
CA PRO A 84 17.09 -19.77 -22.55
C PRO A 84 18.26 -19.06 -23.27
N ASN A 85 19.49 -19.40 -22.86
CA ASN A 85 20.75 -18.92 -23.45
C ASN A 85 20.75 -19.05 -24.97
#